data_AF-A0A3N5ZK48-F1
#
_entry.id   AF-A0A3N5ZK48-F1
#
_cell.length_a   1.000
_cell.length_b   1.000
_cell.length_c   1.000
_cell.angle_alpha   90.00
_cell.angle_beta   90.00
_cell.angle_gamma   90.00
#
_symmetry.space_group_name_H-M   'P 1'
#
loop_
_entity.id
_entity.type
_entity.pdbx_description
1 polymer ?
#
loop_
_entity_poly.entity_id
_entity_poly.type
_entity_poly.pdbx_seq_one_letter_code
_entity_poly.pdbx_strand_id
1 'polypeptide(L)'
;KERALAVGIFNSGTAIGNAISLPIVSFVALAWGWRWAFVVTGAIGFVWVLIWLLFYRLPEAHPNITEAERALITSGDVEEAKTGTKVSIRTLLSMKETWGCIAARFFTDPISYFLAFWIPNYLQQERGFSLADLGTLAWIPYAVAALGNIASGAIPRFLIARGWSLNRARKTTMLVISCLMPVFLLMVTQVESWALALVLLSAITFGHAAWGNITLPAEVFPRHVVGSVSGFGGALGGLAGAATQRPIGWAVETLSFTPVFAACSVVYLVAFLLVHFLIGELGVIRRVKSEKV
;
A
#
# COMPACT_ATOMS: atom_id res chain seq x y z
N LYS A 1 18.03 -10.32 -8.18
CA LYS A 1 17.70 -11.30 -7.11
C LYS A 1 17.17 -10.62 -5.83
N GLU A 2 17.60 -9.40 -5.54
CA GLU A 2 17.30 -8.70 -4.27
C GLU A 2 16.14 -7.68 -4.34
N ARG A 3 15.49 -7.56 -5.50
CA ARG A 3 14.42 -6.57 -5.74
C ARG A 3 13.27 -6.67 -4.73
N ALA A 4 12.88 -7.88 -4.33
CA ALA A 4 11.81 -8.07 -3.34
C ALA A 4 12.20 -7.51 -1.95
N LEU A 5 13.46 -7.68 -1.55
CA LEU A 5 13.99 -7.10 -0.31
C LEU A 5 14.07 -5.57 -0.42
N ALA A 6 14.60 -5.05 -1.53
CA ALA A 6 14.69 -3.61 -1.76
C ALA A 6 13.31 -2.92 -1.77
N VAL A 7 12.31 -3.52 -2.44
CA VAL A 7 10.91 -3.04 -2.43
C VAL A 7 10.32 -3.13 -1.02
N GLY A 8 10.64 -4.18 -0.27
CA GLY A 8 10.24 -4.32 1.14
C GLY A 8 10.76 -3.17 2.00
N ILE A 9 12.07 -2.89 1.95
CA ILE A 9 12.70 -1.78 2.67
C ILE A 9 12.11 -0.43 2.27
N PHE A 10 11.92 -0.21 0.96
CA PHE A 10 11.30 1.01 0.43
C PHE A 10 9.88 1.23 1.00
N ASN A 11 9.04 0.20 0.97
CA ASN A 11 7.67 0.29 1.50
C ASN A 11 7.64 0.42 3.03
N SER A 12 8.59 -0.19 3.75
CA SER A 12 8.76 0.02 5.19
C SER A 12 9.05 1.48 5.52
N GLY A 13 9.83 2.17 4.69
CA GLY A 13 10.09 3.61 4.81
C GLY A 13 8.80 4.44 4.80
N THR A 14 7.88 4.15 3.87
CA THR A 14 6.57 4.82 3.81
C THR A 14 5.75 4.60 5.08
N ALA A 15 5.73 3.38 5.61
CA ALA A 15 4.99 3.06 6.83
C ALA A 15 5.59 3.77 8.07
N ILE A 16 6.92 3.79 8.19
CA ILE A 16 7.62 4.52 9.25
C ILE A 16 7.35 6.02 9.14
N GLY A 17 7.40 6.59 7.93
CA GLY A 17 7.09 7.99 7.69
C GLY A 17 5.68 8.37 8.16
N ASN A 18 4.68 7.54 7.84
CA ASN A 18 3.30 7.75 8.30
C ASN A 18 3.15 7.65 9.82
N ALA A 19 3.89 6.76 10.48
CA ALA A 19 3.83 6.64 11.94
C ALA A 19 4.51 7.83 12.64
N ILE A 20 5.68 8.26 12.16
CA ILE A 20 6.46 9.34 12.78
C ILE A 20 5.87 10.73 12.49
N SER A 21 5.15 10.90 11.39
CA SER A 21 4.59 12.21 11.00
C SER A 21 3.64 12.77 12.06
N LEU A 22 2.77 11.95 12.67
CA LEU A 22 1.80 12.40 13.65
C LEU A 22 2.45 12.98 14.93
N PRO A 23 3.37 12.29 15.62
CA PRO A 23 4.11 12.85 16.74
C PRO A 23 4.84 14.15 16.40
N ILE A 24 5.54 14.19 15.26
CA ILE A 24 6.30 15.37 14.84
C ILE A 24 5.36 16.55 14.57
N VAL A 25 4.31 16.34 13.77
CA VAL A 25 3.36 17.38 13.38
C VAL A 25 2.60 17.90 14.60
N SER A 26 2.11 17.02 15.47
CA SER A 26 1.44 17.42 16.72
C SER A 26 2.36 18.19 17.65
N PHE A 27 3.60 17.72 17.85
CA PHE A 27 4.57 18.41 18.70
C PHE A 27 4.88 19.82 18.19
N VAL A 28 5.20 19.95 16.90
CA VAL A 28 5.52 21.25 16.28
C VAL A 28 4.31 22.19 16.34
N ALA A 29 3.11 21.67 16.05
CA ALA A 29 1.89 22.46 16.07
C ALA A 29 1.52 22.94 17.48
N LEU A 30 1.75 22.14 18.52
CA LEU A 30 1.52 22.52 19.91
C LEU A 30 2.56 23.52 20.44
N ALA A 31 3.84 23.35 20.06
CA ALA A 31 4.92 24.19 20.56
C ALA A 31 4.99 25.56 19.85
N TRP A 32 4.79 25.59 18.54
CA TRP A 32 5.02 26.79 17.71
C TRP A 32 3.81 27.19 16.86
N GLY A 33 2.75 26.39 16.84
CA GLY A 33 1.54 26.64 16.04
C GLY A 33 1.54 25.89 14.71
N TRP A 34 0.33 25.67 14.17
CA TRP A 34 0.11 24.80 13.00
C TRP A 34 0.90 25.20 11.75
N ARG A 35 1.18 26.51 11.55
CA ARG A 35 1.97 26.99 10.40
C ARG A 35 3.38 26.42 10.40
N TRP A 36 3.99 26.27 11.58
CA TRP A 36 5.33 25.70 11.71
C TRP A 36 5.38 24.21 11.39
N ALA A 37 4.26 23.47 11.55
CA ALA A 37 4.21 22.07 11.13
C ALA A 37 4.49 21.92 9.63
N PHE A 38 4.00 22.84 8.80
CA PHE A 38 4.28 22.87 7.36
C PHE A 38 5.73 23.28 7.07
N VAL A 39 6.24 24.30 7.78
CA VAL A 39 7.62 24.78 7.58
C VAL A 39 8.64 23.71 7.96
N VAL A 40 8.48 23.08 9.12
CA VAL A 40 9.42 22.05 9.62
C VAL A 40 9.39 20.80 8.74
N THR A 41 8.21 20.29 8.39
CA THR A 41 8.11 19.10 7.52
C THR A 41 8.64 19.37 6.11
N GLY A 42 8.39 20.56 5.55
CA GLY A 42 8.98 20.99 4.28
C GLY A 42 10.49 21.12 4.36
N ALA A 43 11.03 21.70 5.43
CA ALA A 43 12.48 21.84 5.65
C ALA A 43 13.19 20.47 5.73
N ILE A 44 12.60 19.49 6.41
CA ILE A 44 13.12 18.11 6.43
C ILE A 44 13.21 17.55 5.00
N GLY A 45 12.23 17.83 4.15
CA GLY A 45 12.25 17.45 2.74
C GLY A 45 13.44 18.08 1.98
N PHE A 46 13.71 19.37 2.18
CA PHE A 46 14.87 20.02 1.56
C PHE A 46 16.21 19.47 2.04
N VAL A 47 16.32 19.17 3.35
CA VAL A 47 17.51 18.50 3.91
C VAL A 47 17.69 17.12 3.25
N TRP A 48 16.60 16.37 3.07
CA TRP A 48 16.65 15.07 2.39
C TRP A 48 17.06 15.20 0.91
N VAL A 49 16.58 16.21 0.19
CA VAL A 49 17.02 16.49 -1.18
C VAL A 49 18.51 16.78 -1.24
N LEU A 50 19.04 17.57 -0.31
CA LEU A 50 20.48 17.84 -0.25
C LEU A 50 21.28 16.55 -0.02
N ILE A 51 20.87 15.72 0.94
CA ILE A 51 21.48 14.40 1.18
C ILE A 51 21.41 13.56 -0.11
N TRP A 52 20.25 13.48 -0.75
CA TRP A 52 20.08 12.73 -2.00
C TRP A 52 21.04 13.23 -3.09
N LEU A 53 21.18 14.54 -3.30
CA LEU A 53 22.08 15.10 -4.31
C LEU A 53 23.57 14.81 -4.04
N LEU A 54 23.96 14.74 -2.76
CA LEU A 54 25.33 14.45 -2.35
C LEU A 54 25.67 12.96 -2.48
N PHE A 55 24.75 12.06 -2.14
CA PHE A 55 25.02 10.62 -2.05
C PHE A 55 24.52 9.81 -3.25
N TYR A 56 23.41 10.19 -3.88
CA TYR A 56 22.83 9.40 -4.97
C TYR A 56 23.66 9.56 -6.25
N ARG A 57 24.09 8.43 -6.80
CA ARG A 57 24.67 8.30 -8.14
C ARG A 57 24.09 7.06 -8.81
N LEU A 58 23.96 7.11 -10.13
CA LEU A 58 23.63 5.91 -10.91
C LEU A 58 24.72 4.86 -10.70
N PRO A 59 24.40 3.56 -10.73
CA PRO A 59 25.40 2.50 -10.57
C PRO A 59 26.61 2.67 -11.50
N GLU A 60 26.37 3.19 -12.70
CA GLU A 60 27.41 3.45 -13.70
C GLU A 60 28.44 4.51 -13.27
N ALA A 61 28.04 5.47 -12.46
CA ALA A 61 28.86 6.61 -12.03
C ALA A 61 29.18 6.58 -10.52
N HIS A 62 28.85 5.49 -9.82
CA HIS A 62 29.02 5.41 -8.38
C HIS A 62 30.47 5.04 -8.02
N PRO A 63 31.20 5.87 -7.24
CA PRO A 63 32.63 5.68 -6.98
C PRO A 63 32.94 4.45 -6.13
N ASN A 64 31.98 4.00 -5.31
CA ASN A 64 32.17 2.88 -4.37
C ASN A 64 31.65 1.52 -4.89
N ILE A 65 31.23 1.42 -6.16
CA ILE A 65 30.79 0.15 -6.74
C ILE A 65 31.99 -0.59 -7.32
N THR A 66 32.17 -1.84 -6.91
CA THR A 66 33.23 -2.71 -7.45
C THR A 66 32.88 -3.18 -8.87
N GLU A 67 33.88 -3.50 -9.68
CA GLU A 67 33.64 -4.01 -11.05
C GLU A 67 32.83 -5.32 -11.04
N ALA A 68 33.06 -6.18 -10.04
CA ALA A 68 32.29 -7.41 -9.85
C ALA A 68 30.81 -7.14 -9.54
N GLU A 69 30.52 -6.14 -8.70
CA GLU A 69 29.16 -5.73 -8.37
C GLU A 69 28.46 -5.04 -9.55
N ARG A 70 29.20 -4.20 -10.29
CA ARG A 70 28.72 -3.59 -11.53
C ARG A 70 28.32 -4.66 -12.56
N ALA A 71 29.20 -5.63 -12.79
CA ALA A 71 28.90 -6.76 -13.67
C ALA A 71 27.68 -7.56 -13.18
N LEU A 72 27.53 -7.74 -11.86
CA LEU A 72 26.35 -8.41 -11.28
C LEU A 72 25.06 -7.63 -11.55
N ILE A 73 25.05 -6.31 -11.37
CA ILE A 73 23.89 -5.44 -11.62
C ILE A 73 23.53 -5.46 -13.12
N THR A 74 24.50 -5.18 -13.98
CA THR A 74 24.28 -5.07 -15.43
C THR A 74 23.97 -6.42 -16.10
N SER A 75 24.43 -7.54 -15.53
CA SER A 75 24.08 -8.89 -16.04
C SER A 75 22.57 -9.15 -16.06
N GLY A 76 21.81 -8.54 -15.14
CA GLY A 76 20.35 -8.60 -15.11
C GLY A 76 19.68 -7.77 -16.21
N ASP A 77 20.25 -6.60 -16.52
CA ASP A 77 19.75 -5.70 -17.57
C ASP A 77 19.99 -6.26 -18.97
N VAL A 78 21.09 -7.00 -19.18
CA VAL A 78 21.38 -7.66 -20.47
C VAL A 78 20.41 -8.80 -20.77
N GLU A 79 19.93 -9.55 -19.77
CA GLU A 79 18.86 -10.53 -19.97
C GLU A 79 17.51 -9.86 -20.29
N GLU A 80 17.16 -8.76 -19.61
CA GLU A 80 15.91 -8.04 -19.85
C GLU A 80 15.93 -7.34 -21.23
N ALA A 81 17.07 -6.77 -21.63
CA ALA A 81 17.30 -6.18 -22.95
C ALA A 81 17.32 -7.23 -24.08
N LYS A 82 17.81 -8.45 -23.84
CA LYS A 82 17.71 -9.57 -24.78
C LYS A 82 16.27 -10.01 -25.01
N THR A 83 15.37 -9.79 -24.04
CA THR A 83 13.93 -9.99 -24.18
C THR A 83 13.18 -8.75 -24.68
N GLY A 84 13.87 -7.79 -25.32
CA GLY A 84 13.44 -6.44 -25.74
C GLY A 84 12.20 -6.29 -26.63
N THR A 85 11.27 -7.23 -26.60
CA THR A 85 9.93 -7.06 -27.12
C THR A 85 9.14 -6.07 -26.29
N LYS A 86 9.01 -4.84 -26.82
CA LYS A 86 8.02 -3.87 -26.34
C LYS A 86 6.64 -4.52 -26.37
N VAL A 87 5.99 -4.58 -25.22
CA VAL A 87 4.61 -5.05 -25.13
C VAL A 87 3.69 -3.84 -25.30
N SER A 88 2.80 -3.91 -26.28
CA SER A 88 1.76 -2.90 -26.47
C SER A 88 0.85 -2.82 -25.24
N ILE A 89 0.55 -1.59 -24.80
CA ILE A 89 -0.40 -1.33 -23.71
C ILE A 89 -1.75 -1.98 -24.02
N ARG A 90 -2.16 -1.98 -25.29
CA ARG A 90 -3.40 -2.62 -25.73
C ARG A 90 -3.41 -4.12 -25.45
N THR A 91 -2.27 -4.80 -25.62
CA THR A 91 -2.14 -6.22 -25.28
C THR A 91 -2.31 -6.43 -23.79
N LEU A 92 -1.67 -5.63 -22.94
CA LEU A 92 -1.85 -5.73 -21.49
C LEU A 92 -3.30 -5.50 -21.08
N LEU A 93 -3.96 -4.46 -21.61
CA LEU A 93 -5.35 -4.14 -21.31
C LEU A 93 -6.35 -5.17 -21.87
N SER A 94 -5.95 -6.02 -22.83
CA SER A 94 -6.78 -7.12 -23.31
C SER A 94 -6.78 -8.34 -22.37
N MET A 95 -5.84 -8.41 -21.43
CA MET A 95 -5.71 -9.53 -20.49
C MET A 95 -6.58 -9.31 -19.25
N LYS A 96 -7.42 -10.29 -18.91
CA LYS A 96 -8.25 -10.26 -17.69
C LYS A 96 -7.41 -10.14 -16.42
N GLU A 97 -6.21 -10.71 -16.41
CA GLU A 97 -5.29 -10.65 -15.27
C GLU A 97 -4.82 -9.23 -14.96
N THR A 98 -4.68 -8.39 -15.99
CA THR A 98 -4.35 -6.97 -15.84
C THR A 98 -5.47 -6.25 -15.11
N TRP A 99 -6.72 -6.51 -15.51
CA TRP A 99 -7.90 -5.99 -14.84
C TRP A 99 -8.06 -6.52 -13.42
N GLY A 100 -7.66 -7.76 -13.14
CA GLY A 100 -7.61 -8.28 -11.77
C GLY A 100 -6.64 -7.50 -10.87
N CYS A 101 -5.45 -7.18 -11.38
CA CYS A 101 -4.47 -6.36 -10.66
C CYS A 101 -4.93 -4.90 -10.50
N ILE A 102 -5.51 -4.32 -11.55
CA ILE A 102 -6.07 -2.96 -11.52
C ILE A 102 -7.23 -2.89 -10.53
N ALA A 103 -8.18 -3.82 -10.60
CA ALA A 103 -9.35 -3.85 -9.72
C ALA A 103 -8.93 -3.94 -8.25
N ALA A 104 -7.94 -4.78 -7.94
CA ALA A 104 -7.39 -4.87 -6.60
C ALA A 104 -7.03 -3.48 -6.04
N ARG A 105 -6.27 -2.69 -6.80
CA ARG A 105 -5.86 -1.32 -6.41
C ARG A 105 -7.00 -0.30 -6.48
N PHE A 106 -7.79 -0.32 -7.54
CA PHE A 106 -8.94 0.57 -7.72
C PHE A 106 -9.89 0.56 -6.52
N PHE A 107 -10.12 -0.61 -5.94
CA PHE A 107 -11.00 -0.77 -4.78
C PHE A 107 -10.29 -0.53 -3.43
N THR A 108 -8.99 -0.84 -3.30
CA THR A 108 -8.29 -0.74 -2.00
C THR A 108 -7.51 0.57 -1.79
N ASP A 109 -7.06 1.25 -2.85
CA ASP A 109 -6.36 2.53 -2.76
C ASP A 109 -7.26 3.65 -2.15
N PRO A 110 -8.57 3.75 -2.48
CA PRO A 110 -9.48 4.66 -1.77
C PRO A 110 -9.53 4.45 -0.26
N ILE A 111 -9.50 3.19 0.19
CA ILE A 111 -9.48 2.86 1.62
C ILE A 111 -8.15 3.29 2.23
N SER A 112 -7.03 3.13 1.51
CA SER A 112 -5.71 3.61 1.96
C SER A 112 -5.75 5.11 2.25
N TYR A 113 -6.35 5.90 1.36
CA TYR A 113 -6.46 7.35 1.51
C TYR A 113 -7.42 7.73 2.63
N PHE A 114 -8.54 7.01 2.77
CA PHE A 114 -9.43 7.17 3.91
C PHE A 114 -8.69 6.94 5.24
N LEU A 115 -7.96 5.83 5.35
CA LEU A 115 -7.19 5.51 6.56
C LEU A 115 -6.10 6.54 6.86
N ALA A 116 -5.46 7.12 5.84
CA ALA A 116 -4.41 8.11 6.01
C ALA A 116 -4.96 9.50 6.39
N PHE A 117 -6.01 9.97 5.73
CA PHE A 117 -6.45 11.36 5.84
C PHE A 117 -7.57 11.56 6.86
N TRP A 118 -8.41 10.55 7.08
CA TRP A 118 -9.64 10.70 7.86
C TRP A 118 -9.57 10.10 9.26
N ILE A 119 -8.66 9.18 9.54
CA ILE A 119 -8.56 8.55 10.87
C ILE A 119 -8.15 9.53 11.97
N PRO A 120 -7.19 10.45 11.79
CA PRO A 120 -6.90 11.46 12.80
C PRO A 120 -8.09 12.39 13.03
N ASN A 121 -8.88 12.66 11.98
CA ASN A 121 -10.10 13.45 12.09
C ASN A 121 -11.22 12.69 12.83
N TYR A 122 -11.41 11.41 12.52
CA TYR A 122 -12.32 10.52 13.24
C TYR A 122 -12.01 10.45 14.73
N LEU A 123 -10.74 10.28 15.11
CA LEU A 123 -10.33 10.24 16.51
C LEU A 123 -10.64 11.56 17.23
N GLN A 124 -10.49 12.71 16.57
CA GLN A 124 -10.85 14.00 17.16
C GLN A 124 -12.37 14.19 17.27
N GLN A 125 -13.11 13.98 16.17
CA GLN A 125 -14.54 14.29 16.10
C GLN A 125 -15.40 13.30 16.89
N GLU A 126 -15.12 11.99 16.80
CA GLU A 126 -15.96 10.94 17.38
C GLU A 126 -15.41 10.42 18.70
N ARG A 127 -14.09 10.54 18.92
CA ARG A 127 -13.42 10.00 20.12
C ARG A 127 -12.85 11.09 21.03
N GLY A 128 -13.05 12.36 20.69
CA GLY A 128 -12.66 13.49 21.53
C GLY A 128 -11.15 13.66 21.71
N PHE A 129 -10.33 13.08 20.84
CA PHE A 129 -8.88 13.22 20.94
C PHE A 129 -8.49 14.69 20.77
N SER A 130 -7.59 15.15 21.64
CA SER A 130 -6.87 16.40 21.44
C SER A 130 -5.72 16.22 20.43
N LEU A 131 -5.14 17.34 19.99
CA LEU A 131 -3.93 17.29 19.16
C LEU A 131 -2.75 16.61 19.87
N ALA A 132 -2.69 16.70 21.19
CA ALA A 132 -1.70 15.99 22.00
C ALA A 132 -1.93 14.48 21.96
N ASP A 133 -3.19 14.03 22.12
CA ASP A 133 -3.55 12.61 22.05
C ASP A 133 -3.24 12.01 20.67
N LEU A 134 -3.47 12.77 19.60
CA LEU A 134 -3.05 12.37 18.25
C LEU A 134 -1.54 12.16 18.16
N GLY A 135 -0.75 13.07 18.75
CA GLY A 135 0.71 12.96 18.76
C GLY A 135 1.22 11.77 19.54
N THR A 136 0.52 11.36 20.60
CA THR A 136 0.95 10.26 21.48
C THR A 136 0.41 8.89 21.08
N LEU A 137 -0.79 8.83 20.50
CA LEU A 137 -1.52 7.56 20.30
C LEU A 137 -1.91 7.30 18.86
N ALA A 138 -2.19 8.32 18.04
CA ALA A 138 -2.73 8.09 16.70
C ALA A 138 -1.68 7.52 15.70
N TRP A 139 -0.40 7.48 16.06
CA TRP A 139 0.63 6.78 15.28
C TRP A 139 0.51 5.25 15.36
N ILE A 140 -0.13 4.72 16.41
CA ILE A 140 -0.19 3.27 16.70
C ILE A 140 -0.82 2.48 15.54
N PRO A 141 -2.00 2.83 14.99
CA PRO A 141 -2.55 2.11 13.85
C PRO A 141 -1.61 2.07 12.64
N TYR A 142 -0.89 3.16 12.36
CA TYR A 142 0.05 3.22 11.24
C TYR A 142 1.30 2.35 11.48
N ALA A 143 1.79 2.27 12.71
CA ALA A 143 2.86 1.33 13.07
C ALA A 143 2.38 -0.13 12.95
N VAL A 144 1.15 -0.43 13.36
CA VAL A 144 0.56 -1.76 13.20
C VAL A 144 0.33 -2.09 11.71
N ALA A 145 0.03 -1.10 10.86
CA ALA A 145 0.01 -1.28 9.40
C ALA A 145 1.36 -1.76 8.84
N ALA A 146 2.48 -1.30 9.40
CA ALA A 146 3.82 -1.79 9.03
C ALA A 146 3.96 -3.30 9.32
N LEU A 147 3.45 -3.77 10.46
CA LEU A 147 3.38 -5.20 10.79
C LEU A 147 2.48 -5.95 9.81
N GLY A 148 1.37 -5.34 9.38
CA GLY A 148 0.50 -5.89 8.33
C GLY A 148 1.23 -6.08 7.01
N ASN A 149 2.04 -5.11 6.57
CA ASN A 149 2.86 -5.24 5.36
C ASN A 149 3.84 -6.42 5.45
N ILE A 150 4.48 -6.62 6.60
CA ILE A 150 5.35 -7.78 6.84
C ILE A 150 4.52 -9.08 6.79
N ALA A 151 3.37 -9.09 7.46
CA ALA A 151 2.46 -10.24 7.51
C ALA A 151 1.96 -10.65 6.11
N SER A 152 1.76 -9.70 5.20
CA SER A 152 1.34 -9.95 3.80
C SER A 152 2.25 -10.94 3.06
N GLY A 153 3.54 -10.97 3.39
CA GLY A 153 4.52 -11.91 2.85
C GLY A 153 4.84 -13.07 3.79
N ALA A 154 4.84 -12.83 5.12
CA ALA A 154 5.18 -13.83 6.12
C ALA A 154 4.11 -14.93 6.26
N ILE A 155 2.82 -14.57 6.29
CA ILE A 155 1.72 -15.54 6.42
C ILE A 155 1.70 -16.52 5.23
N PRO A 156 1.71 -16.07 3.97
CA PRO A 156 1.77 -17.01 2.84
C PRO A 156 3.04 -17.86 2.85
N ARG A 157 4.20 -17.28 3.19
CA ARG A 157 5.47 -18.02 3.28
C ARG A 157 5.39 -19.15 4.31
N PHE A 158 4.81 -18.88 5.47
CA PHE A 158 4.60 -19.88 6.51
C PHE A 158 3.65 -21.00 6.05
N LEU A 159 2.55 -20.67 5.38
CA LEU A 159 1.62 -21.67 4.83
C LEU A 159 2.29 -22.51 3.73
N ILE A 160 3.10 -21.91 2.88
CA ILE A 160 3.87 -22.61 1.83
C ILE A 160 4.88 -23.57 2.46
N ALA A 161 5.58 -23.17 3.53
CA ALA A 161 6.47 -24.06 4.28
C ALA A 161 5.73 -25.27 4.89
N ARG A 162 4.40 -25.19 5.05
CA ARG A 162 3.52 -26.29 5.47
C ARG A 162 2.88 -27.06 4.30
N GLY A 163 3.41 -26.90 3.08
CA GLY A 163 2.98 -27.64 1.90
C GLY A 163 1.81 -27.03 1.13
N TRP A 164 1.40 -25.79 1.42
CA TRP A 164 0.37 -25.12 0.64
C TRP A 164 0.95 -24.58 -0.68
N SER A 165 0.16 -24.62 -1.76
CA SER A 165 0.53 -23.91 -2.98
C SER A 165 0.49 -22.39 -2.76
N LEU A 166 1.29 -21.62 -3.52
CA LEU A 166 1.31 -20.16 -3.44
C LEU A 166 -0.11 -19.57 -3.60
N ASN A 167 -0.85 -20.04 -4.60
CA ASN A 167 -2.21 -19.59 -4.85
C ASN A 167 -3.13 -19.82 -3.65
N ARG A 168 -3.10 -21.02 -3.06
CA ARG A 168 -3.91 -21.33 -1.88
C ARG A 168 -3.50 -20.46 -0.68
N ALA A 169 -2.20 -20.36 -0.42
CA ALA A 169 -1.67 -19.56 0.69
C ALA A 169 -2.06 -18.07 0.58
N ARG A 170 -1.88 -17.46 -0.60
CA ARG A 170 -2.22 -16.04 -0.86
C ARG A 170 -3.72 -15.81 -0.82
N LYS A 171 -4.52 -16.56 -1.58
CA LYS A 171 -5.97 -16.35 -1.64
C LYS A 171 -6.68 -16.65 -0.32
N THR A 172 -6.24 -17.65 0.44
CA THR A 172 -6.81 -17.89 1.77
C THR A 172 -6.48 -16.75 2.72
N THR A 173 -5.25 -16.22 2.70
CA THR A 173 -4.89 -15.05 3.51
C THR A 173 -5.76 -13.84 3.16
N MET A 174 -5.90 -13.52 1.87
CA MET A 174 -6.74 -12.42 1.40
C MET A 174 -8.22 -12.62 1.78
N LEU A 175 -8.75 -13.85 1.63
CA LEU A 175 -10.13 -14.17 1.99
C LEU A 175 -10.39 -13.99 3.48
N VAL A 176 -9.52 -14.54 4.34
CA VAL A 176 -9.67 -14.40 5.80
C VAL A 176 -9.68 -12.94 6.20
N ILE A 177 -8.75 -12.14 5.66
CA ILE A 177 -8.72 -10.69 5.90
C ILE A 177 -10.01 -10.03 5.39
N SER A 178 -10.45 -10.33 4.17
CA SER A 178 -11.68 -9.76 3.60
C SER A 178 -12.94 -10.14 4.40
N CYS A 179 -12.97 -11.30 5.07
CA CYS A 179 -14.07 -11.70 5.96
C CYS A 179 -14.00 -11.02 7.33
N LEU A 180 -12.79 -10.72 7.84
CA LEU A 180 -12.61 -10.03 9.12
C LEU A 180 -12.83 -8.51 9.01
N MET A 181 -12.51 -7.91 7.86
CA MET A 181 -12.63 -6.46 7.63
C MET A 181 -14.03 -5.92 7.96
N PRO A 182 -15.15 -6.53 7.52
CA PRO A 182 -16.48 -6.08 7.91
C PRO A 182 -16.72 -6.05 9.41
N VAL A 183 -16.21 -7.03 10.15
CA VAL A 183 -16.37 -7.07 11.61
C VAL A 183 -15.69 -5.86 12.23
N PHE A 184 -14.42 -5.59 11.88
CA PHE A 184 -13.68 -4.48 12.48
C PHE A 184 -14.20 -3.11 12.05
N LEU A 185 -14.48 -2.94 10.75
CA LEU A 185 -14.97 -1.67 10.18
C LEU A 185 -16.37 -1.31 10.68
N LEU A 186 -17.25 -2.28 10.91
CA LEU A 186 -18.57 -2.00 11.47
C LEU A 186 -18.51 -1.84 13.00
N MET A 187 -17.71 -2.64 13.71
CA MET A 187 -17.59 -2.49 15.16
C MET A 187 -16.96 -1.17 15.58
N VAL A 188 -16.01 -0.62 14.81
CA VAL A 188 -15.32 0.63 15.19
C VAL A 188 -16.28 1.79 15.36
N THR A 189 -17.43 1.80 14.69
CA THR A 189 -18.44 2.86 14.81
C THR A 189 -19.42 2.63 15.96
N GLN A 190 -19.47 1.43 16.53
CA GLN A 190 -20.42 1.05 17.59
C GLN A 190 -19.81 1.12 18.99
N VAL A 191 -18.48 1.07 19.11
CA VAL A 191 -17.81 1.11 20.41
C VAL A 191 -17.80 2.54 20.97
N GLU A 192 -17.95 2.71 22.27
CA GLU A 192 -17.85 4.02 22.94
C GLU A 192 -16.42 4.29 23.43
N SER A 193 -15.69 3.25 23.81
CA SER A 193 -14.32 3.35 24.33
C SER A 193 -13.33 3.75 23.24
N TRP A 194 -12.65 4.88 23.44
CA TRP A 194 -11.58 5.34 22.55
C TRP A 194 -10.45 4.32 22.42
N ALA A 195 -10.12 3.60 23.50
CA ALA A 195 -9.06 2.61 23.52
C ALA A 195 -9.42 1.41 22.63
N LEU A 196 -10.68 0.95 22.73
CA LEU A 196 -11.18 -0.13 21.88
C LEU A 196 -11.28 0.32 20.41
N ALA A 197 -11.70 1.56 20.15
CA ALA A 197 -11.69 2.13 18.81
C ALA A 197 -10.27 2.13 18.22
N LEU A 198 -9.25 2.51 19.00
CA LEU A 198 -7.85 2.50 18.56
C LEU A 198 -7.33 1.08 18.26
N VAL A 199 -7.71 0.09 19.07
CA VAL A 199 -7.41 -1.33 18.80
C VAL A 199 -8.06 -1.79 17.50
N LEU A 200 -9.34 -1.46 17.28
CA LEU A 200 -10.06 -1.81 16.05
C LEU A 200 -9.45 -1.11 14.82
N LEU A 201 -9.09 0.17 14.92
CA LEU A 201 -8.37 0.90 13.86
C LEU A 201 -7.01 0.28 13.56
N SER A 202 -6.30 -0.20 14.58
CA SER A 202 -5.05 -0.94 14.42
C SER A 202 -5.27 -2.28 13.70
N ALA A 203 -6.35 -3.00 14.01
CA ALA A 203 -6.72 -4.22 13.29
C ALA A 203 -7.14 -3.95 11.83
N ILE A 204 -7.87 -2.86 11.58
CA ILE A 204 -8.26 -2.41 10.24
C ILE A 204 -7.02 -2.10 9.39
N THR A 205 -6.12 -1.29 9.92
CA THR A 205 -4.88 -0.89 9.23
C THR A 205 -3.91 -2.06 9.05
N PHE A 206 -3.81 -2.96 10.03
CA PHE A 206 -3.11 -4.24 9.90
C PHE A 206 -3.64 -5.03 8.71
N GLY A 207 -4.95 -5.29 8.69
CA GLY A 207 -5.51 -6.18 7.68
C GLY A 207 -5.55 -5.53 6.30
N HIS A 208 -5.74 -4.21 6.21
CA HIS A 208 -5.53 -3.46 4.96
C HIS A 208 -4.14 -3.72 4.36
N ALA A 209 -3.10 -3.56 5.16
CA ALA A 209 -1.72 -3.79 4.73
C ALA A 209 -1.42 -5.28 4.48
N ALA A 210 -1.95 -6.18 5.31
CA ALA A 210 -1.77 -7.62 5.18
C ALA A 210 -2.49 -8.23 3.96
N TRP A 211 -3.50 -7.54 3.41
CA TRP A 211 -4.21 -7.97 2.21
C TRP A 211 -3.27 -8.05 0.99
N GLY A 212 -2.23 -7.22 0.94
CA GLY A 212 -1.08 -7.40 0.05
C GLY A 212 -1.36 -7.22 -1.44
N ASN A 213 -2.05 -6.14 -1.84
CA ASN A 213 -2.40 -5.83 -3.23
C ASN A 213 -1.17 -5.54 -4.14
N ILE A 214 -0.12 -4.91 -3.60
CA ILE A 214 1.01 -4.36 -4.39
C ILE A 214 1.80 -5.45 -5.11
N THR A 215 1.85 -6.67 -4.56
CA THR A 215 2.67 -7.76 -5.11
C THR A 215 1.98 -8.53 -6.22
N LEU A 216 0.67 -8.37 -6.42
CA LEU A 216 -0.11 -9.15 -7.39
C LEU A 216 0.47 -9.10 -8.82
N PRO A 217 0.87 -7.94 -9.38
CA PRO A 217 1.45 -7.91 -10.72
C PRO A 217 2.72 -8.76 -10.83
N ALA A 218 3.57 -8.77 -9.80
CA ALA A 218 4.82 -9.54 -9.79
C ALA A 218 4.60 -11.06 -9.68
N GLU A 219 3.44 -11.49 -9.17
CA GLU A 219 3.04 -12.91 -9.04
C GLU A 219 2.36 -13.45 -10.31
N VAL A 220 2.03 -12.58 -11.26
CA VAL A 220 1.17 -12.89 -12.42
C VAL A 220 1.84 -12.58 -13.74
N PHE A 221 2.70 -11.54 -13.79
CA PHE A 221 3.28 -11.04 -15.03
C PHE A 221 4.80 -11.22 -15.10
N PRO A 222 5.37 -11.31 -16.32
CA PRO A 222 6.82 -11.34 -16.50
C PRO A 222 7.43 -9.98 -16.10
N ARG A 223 8.66 -10.01 -15.59
CA ARG A 223 9.34 -8.87 -14.95
C ARG A 223 9.29 -7.57 -15.76
N HIS A 224 9.47 -7.65 -17.08
CA HIS A 224 9.50 -6.51 -17.98
C HIS A 224 8.16 -5.76 -18.13
N VAL A 225 7.00 -6.35 -17.75
CA VAL A 225 5.69 -5.65 -17.78
C VAL A 225 5.10 -5.38 -16.39
N VAL A 226 5.69 -5.92 -15.33
CA VAL A 226 5.22 -5.69 -13.94
C VAL A 226 5.12 -4.20 -13.65
N GLY A 227 6.11 -3.40 -14.06
CA GLY A 227 6.12 -1.95 -13.88
C GLY A 227 4.92 -1.26 -14.54
N SER A 228 4.60 -1.63 -15.79
CA SER A 228 3.47 -1.07 -16.53
C SER A 228 2.13 -1.41 -15.85
N VAL A 229 1.91 -2.67 -15.48
CA VAL A 229 0.66 -3.10 -14.81
C VAL A 229 0.53 -2.45 -13.43
N SER A 230 1.61 -2.40 -12.65
CA SER A 230 1.63 -1.70 -11.36
C SER A 230 1.36 -0.19 -11.52
N GLY A 231 1.88 0.42 -12.59
CA GLY A 231 1.66 1.82 -12.93
C GLY A 231 0.19 2.11 -13.28
N PHE A 232 -0.42 1.33 -14.16
CA PHE A 232 -1.85 1.45 -14.48
C PHE A 232 -2.74 1.23 -13.26
N GLY A 233 -2.45 0.18 -12.48
CA GLY A 233 -3.17 -0.09 -11.24
C GLY A 233 -3.05 1.07 -10.24
N GLY A 234 -1.88 1.69 -10.14
CA GLY A 234 -1.66 2.84 -9.26
C GLY A 234 -2.30 4.13 -9.76
N ALA A 235 -2.29 4.37 -11.06
CA ALA A 235 -2.95 5.54 -11.64
C ALA A 235 -4.47 5.48 -11.43
N LEU A 236 -5.09 4.34 -11.76
CA LEU A 236 -6.54 4.16 -11.58
C LEU A 236 -6.93 4.06 -10.10
N GLY A 237 -6.10 3.43 -9.27
CA GLY A 237 -6.26 3.41 -7.81
C GLY A 237 -6.19 4.82 -7.19
N GLY A 238 -5.21 5.62 -7.59
CA GLY A 238 -5.07 7.01 -7.15
C GLY A 238 -6.22 7.90 -7.62
N LEU A 239 -6.67 7.73 -8.88
CA LEU A 239 -7.85 8.44 -9.40
C LEU A 239 -9.12 8.06 -8.63
N ALA A 240 -9.34 6.78 -8.35
CA ALA A 240 -10.44 6.34 -7.51
C ALA A 240 -10.35 6.96 -6.11
N GLY A 241 -9.17 6.91 -5.49
CA GLY A 241 -8.95 7.47 -4.16
C GLY A 241 -9.17 8.98 -4.08
N ALA A 242 -8.79 9.72 -5.14
CA ALA A 242 -9.09 11.14 -5.27
C ALA A 242 -10.59 11.39 -5.45
N ALA A 243 -11.24 10.63 -6.33
CA ALA A 243 -12.67 10.75 -6.62
C ALA A 243 -13.54 10.47 -5.37
N THR A 244 -13.12 9.57 -4.48
CA THR A 244 -13.85 9.25 -3.25
C THR A 244 -13.70 10.28 -2.14
N GLN A 245 -12.71 11.17 -2.17
CA GLN A 245 -12.49 12.13 -1.07
C GLN A 245 -13.69 13.07 -0.87
N ARG A 246 -14.27 13.58 -1.96
CA ARG A 246 -15.40 14.52 -1.88
C ARG A 246 -16.67 13.85 -1.34
N PRO A 247 -17.09 12.66 -1.82
CA PRO A 247 -18.19 11.91 -1.20
C PRO A 247 -17.95 11.57 0.28
N ILE A 248 -16.72 11.21 0.66
CA ILE A 248 -16.37 10.91 2.06
C ILE A 248 -16.58 12.17 2.91
N GLY A 249 -16.06 13.32 2.48
CA GLY A 249 -16.23 14.58 3.22
C GLY A 249 -17.70 14.97 3.38
N TRP A 250 -18.49 14.87 2.31
CA TRP A 250 -19.93 15.09 2.39
C TRP A 250 -20.61 14.14 3.39
N ALA A 251 -20.28 12.85 3.38
CA ALA A 251 -20.86 11.87 4.29
C ALA A 251 -20.48 12.13 5.76
N VAL A 252 -19.23 12.50 6.02
CA VAL A 252 -18.75 12.85 7.37
C VAL A 252 -19.41 14.13 7.88
N GLU A 253 -19.55 15.15 7.04
CA GLU A 253 -20.16 16.43 7.42
C GLU A 253 -21.68 16.35 7.65
N THR A 254 -22.38 15.52 6.88
CA THR A 254 -23.87 15.50 6.87
C THR A 254 -24.48 14.31 7.60
N LEU A 255 -23.77 13.18 7.71
CA LEU A 255 -24.28 11.94 8.28
C LEU A 255 -23.45 11.51 9.48
N SER A 256 -22.29 10.89 9.24
CA SER A 256 -21.31 10.42 10.22
C SER A 256 -20.20 9.65 9.48
N PHE A 257 -19.22 9.13 10.21
CA PHE A 257 -18.26 8.18 9.66
C PHE A 257 -18.87 6.80 9.32
N THR A 258 -20.03 6.45 9.86
CA THR A 258 -20.60 5.11 9.77
C THR A 258 -20.84 4.63 8.33
N PRO A 259 -21.47 5.41 7.43
CA PRO A 259 -21.66 5.00 6.03
C PRO A 259 -20.34 4.77 5.29
N VAL A 260 -19.28 5.53 5.63
CA VAL A 260 -17.97 5.39 4.98
C VAL A 260 -17.28 4.09 5.41
N PHE A 261 -17.29 3.79 6.71
CA PHE A 261 -16.79 2.52 7.24
C PHE A 261 -17.59 1.33 6.70
N ALA A 262 -18.91 1.45 6.63
CA ALA A 262 -19.79 0.43 6.03
C ALA A 262 -19.48 0.21 4.55
N ALA A 263 -19.28 1.26 3.76
CA ALA A 263 -18.86 1.12 2.36
C ALA A 263 -17.51 0.38 2.25
N CYS A 264 -16.52 0.76 3.06
CA CYS A 264 -15.21 0.10 3.09
C CYS A 264 -15.31 -1.41 3.42
N SER A 265 -16.26 -1.82 4.26
CA SER A 265 -16.42 -3.23 4.65
C SER A 265 -16.72 -4.15 3.47
N VAL A 266 -17.58 -3.71 2.56
CA VAL A 266 -18.02 -4.50 1.41
C VAL A 266 -16.91 -4.55 0.35
N VAL A 267 -16.15 -3.48 0.23
CA VAL A 267 -15.15 -3.30 -0.83
C VAL A 267 -14.05 -4.36 -0.79
N TYR A 268 -13.61 -4.83 0.38
CA TYR A 268 -12.60 -5.90 0.47
C TYR A 268 -13.07 -7.24 -0.06
N LEU A 269 -14.35 -7.59 0.11
CA LEU A 269 -14.92 -8.80 -0.44
C LEU A 269 -15.05 -8.68 -1.96
N VAL A 270 -15.51 -7.53 -2.46
CA VAL A 270 -15.60 -7.25 -3.91
C VAL A 270 -14.21 -7.33 -4.55
N ALA A 271 -13.21 -6.66 -3.97
CA ALA A 271 -11.84 -6.69 -4.46
C ALA A 271 -11.27 -8.12 -4.48
N PHE A 272 -11.53 -8.91 -3.44
CA PHE A 272 -11.11 -10.31 -3.39
C PHE A 272 -11.77 -11.15 -4.48
N LEU A 273 -13.09 -11.03 -4.68
CA LEU A 273 -13.80 -11.76 -5.72
C LEU A 273 -13.26 -11.41 -7.11
N LEU A 274 -13.03 -10.13 -7.39
CA LEU A 274 -12.46 -9.68 -8.66
C LEU A 274 -11.05 -10.24 -8.86
N VAL A 275 -10.19 -10.20 -7.85
CA VAL A 275 -8.87 -10.85 -7.90
C VAL A 275 -9.02 -12.35 -8.14
N HIS A 276 -9.93 -13.01 -7.43
CA HIS A 276 -10.13 -14.45 -7.52
C HIS A 276 -10.51 -14.90 -8.93
N PHE A 277 -11.50 -14.23 -9.55
CA PHE A 277 -12.05 -14.60 -10.85
C PHE A 277 -11.24 -14.07 -12.03
N LEU A 278 -10.71 -12.85 -11.96
CA LEU A 278 -9.98 -12.24 -13.07
C LEU A 278 -8.55 -12.78 -13.17
N ILE A 279 -7.85 -12.91 -12.04
CA ILE A 279 -6.46 -13.41 -12.05
C ILE A 279 -6.41 -14.93 -12.20
N GLY A 280 -7.34 -15.66 -11.58
CA GLY A 280 -7.27 -17.11 -11.52
C GLY A 280 -6.11 -17.56 -10.63
N GLU A 281 -5.28 -18.49 -11.08
CA GLU A 281 -4.19 -19.03 -10.27
C GLU A 281 -3.00 -18.06 -10.15
N LEU A 282 -2.63 -17.71 -8.92
CA LEU A 282 -1.45 -16.91 -8.56
C LEU A 282 -0.17 -17.77 -8.58
N GLY A 283 0.96 -17.17 -8.97
CA GLY A 283 2.25 -17.86 -9.06
C GLY A 283 2.57 -18.46 -10.41
N VAL A 284 1.60 -18.44 -11.32
CA VAL A 284 1.79 -18.85 -12.71
C VAL A 284 1.97 -17.60 -13.56
N ILE A 285 3.21 -17.37 -14.01
CA ILE A 285 3.51 -16.20 -14.85
C ILE A 285 2.83 -16.35 -16.22
N ARG A 286 1.97 -15.38 -16.57
CA ARG A 286 1.23 -15.35 -17.83
C ARG A 286 2.17 -15.00 -18.98
N ARG A 287 2.03 -15.72 -20.10
CA ARG A 287 2.72 -15.36 -21.34
C ARG A 287 2.06 -14.13 -21.94
N VAL A 288 2.84 -13.08 -22.10
CA VAL A 288 2.41 -11.84 -22.76
C VAL A 288 2.90 -11.89 -24.19
N LYS A 289 1.97 -11.89 -25.16
CA LYS A 289 2.34 -11.89 -26.57
C LYS A 289 3.03 -10.57 -26.90
N SER A 290 4.27 -10.65 -27.34
CA SER A 290 4.97 -9.52 -27.92
C SER A 290 4.37 -9.15 -29.28
N GLU A 291 4.31 -7.86 -29.60
CA GLU A 291 4.22 -7.47 -31.01
C GLU A 291 5.52 -7.93 -31.69
N LYS A 292 5.38 -8.66 -32.81
CA LYS A 292 6.50 -8.78 -33.75
C LYS A 292 6.70 -7.36 -34.30
N VAL A 293 7.85 -6.76 -34.00
CA VAL A 293 8.31 -5.54 -34.65
C VAL A 293 8.47 -5.81 -36.14
#